data_AF-A0A975MF39-F1
#
_entry.id   AF-A0A975MF39-F1
#
_cell.length_a   1.000
_cell.length_b   1.000
_cell.length_c   1.000
_cell.angle_alpha   90.00
_cell.angle_beta   90.00
_cell.angle_gamma   90.00
#
_symmetry.space_group_name_H-M   'P 1'
#
loop_
_entity.id
_entity.type
_entity.pdbx_description
1 polymer ?
#
loop_
_entity_poly.entity_id
_entity_poly.type
_entity_poly.pdbx_seq_one_letter_code
_entity_poly.pdbx_strand_id
1 'polypeptide(L)'
;MSQRLWTRAGVVAVAGHLGYELLAGVSVPMASRLGIKTAVTGYAAATAALYHAAGHVPPSRGHRRFAVLNALFASAVISHFTSWPRTTRAGLPWLTECEGLTGEVIGPYNLLLHGSAGAAVGGVVENRRGWPWFVTTVAVVVPLLRRETDREFQRLLAQAARTPRWWNRRLASRAHAPVT
;
A
#
# COMPACT_ATOMS: atom_id res chain seq x y z
N MET A 1 -20.01 21.81 -5.16
CA MET A 1 -18.60 21.34 -5.26
C MET A 1 -18.62 19.82 -5.21
N SER A 2 -18.23 19.12 -6.27
CA SER A 2 -18.08 17.65 -6.19
C SER A 2 -16.76 17.34 -5.49
N GLN A 3 -16.83 16.91 -4.23
CA GLN A 3 -15.68 16.41 -3.50
C GLN A 3 -15.22 15.11 -4.14
N ARG A 4 -13.89 14.91 -4.22
CA ARG A 4 -13.30 13.68 -4.77
C ARG A 4 -13.39 12.52 -3.78
N LEU A 5 -14.61 12.01 -3.60
CA LEU A 5 -14.94 10.99 -2.61
C LEU A 5 -14.08 9.73 -2.76
N TRP A 6 -13.89 9.25 -3.98
CA TRP A 6 -13.13 8.02 -4.21
C TRP A 6 -11.63 8.22 -4.01
N THR A 7 -11.10 9.37 -4.44
CA THR A 7 -9.70 9.69 -4.14
C THR A 7 -9.45 9.81 -2.63
N ARG A 8 -10.38 10.43 -1.88
CA ARG A 8 -10.28 10.50 -0.39
C ARG A 8 -10.38 9.12 0.24
N ALA A 9 -11.30 8.28 -0.24
CA ALA A 9 -11.39 6.89 0.19
C ALA A 9 -10.08 6.14 -0.08
N GLY A 10 -9.44 6.35 -1.24
CA GLY A 10 -8.15 5.76 -1.57
C GLY A 10 -7.03 6.21 -0.63
N VAL A 11 -6.97 7.50 -0.28
CA VAL A 11 -6.01 8.03 0.70
C VAL A 11 -6.20 7.37 2.07
N VAL A 12 -7.44 7.28 2.55
CA VAL A 12 -7.77 6.62 3.83
C VAL A 12 -7.44 5.13 3.77
N ALA A 13 -7.73 4.45 2.66
CA ALA A 13 -7.46 3.03 2.49
C ALA A 13 -5.95 2.73 2.53
N VAL A 14 -5.12 3.54 1.85
CA VAL A 14 -3.66 3.41 1.92
C VAL A 14 -3.13 3.68 3.32
N ALA A 15 -3.62 4.72 4.00
CA ALA A 15 -3.23 4.99 5.38
C ALA A 15 -3.62 3.84 6.32
N GLY A 16 -4.81 3.27 6.14
CA GLY A 16 -5.28 2.11 6.88
C GLY A 16 -4.44 0.86 6.62
N HIS A 17 -4.08 0.60 5.37
CA HIS A 17 -3.19 -0.49 4.97
C HIS A 17 -1.80 -0.39 5.64
N LEU A 18 -1.15 0.77 5.54
CA LEU A 18 0.15 1.01 6.18
C LEU A 18 0.06 0.97 7.71
N GLY A 19 -1.01 1.53 8.28
CA GLY A 19 -1.28 1.49 9.71
C GLY A 19 -1.48 0.06 10.21
N TYR A 20 -2.19 -0.77 9.45
CA TYR A 20 -2.41 -2.18 9.78
C TYR A 20 -1.08 -2.96 9.80
N GLU A 21 -0.23 -2.80 8.79
CA GLU A 21 1.09 -3.44 8.73
C GLU A 21 1.96 -3.05 9.92
N LEU A 22 1.99 -1.76 10.25
CA LEU A 22 2.75 -1.24 11.37
C LEU A 22 2.24 -1.82 12.70
N LEU A 23 0.92 -1.82 12.92
CA LEU A 23 0.29 -2.37 14.13
C LEU A 23 0.50 -3.88 14.23
N ALA A 24 0.44 -4.60 13.11
CA ALA A 24 0.70 -6.02 13.03
C ALA A 24 2.18 -6.36 13.25
N GLY A 25 3.09 -5.39 13.07
CA GLY A 25 4.51 -5.52 13.36
C GLY A 25 5.36 -5.90 12.14
N VAL A 26 5.04 -5.33 10.97
CA VAL A 26 5.68 -5.58 9.67
C VAL A 26 6.45 -4.36 9.12
N SER A 27 6.52 -3.26 9.87
CA SER A 27 7.08 -1.97 9.46
C SER A 27 6.25 -1.30 8.36
N VAL A 28 6.80 -0.25 7.73
CA VAL A 28 6.20 0.42 6.56
C VAL A 28 7.25 0.54 5.45
N PRO A 29 6.86 0.73 4.18
CA PRO A 29 7.81 0.86 3.09
C PRO A 29 8.82 1.98 3.33
N MET A 30 10.05 1.80 2.83
CA MET A 30 11.20 2.70 3.00
C MET A 30 11.72 2.87 4.43
N ALA A 31 11.09 2.26 5.44
CA ALA A 31 11.59 2.30 6.82
C ALA A 31 12.99 1.67 6.95
N SER A 32 13.36 0.74 6.06
CA SER A 32 14.71 0.15 6.07
C SER A 32 15.82 1.12 5.66
N ARG A 33 15.47 2.17 4.91
CA ARG A 33 16.42 3.19 4.42
C ARG A 33 16.33 4.49 5.21
N LEU A 34 15.12 4.94 5.51
CA LEU A 34 14.86 6.25 6.14
C LEU A 34 14.74 6.17 7.67
N GLY A 35 14.58 4.96 8.21
CA GLY A 35 14.19 4.73 9.59
C GLY A 35 12.68 4.87 9.80
N ILE A 36 12.17 4.15 10.80
CA ILE A 36 10.72 4.02 11.05
C ILE A 36 10.04 5.37 11.31
N LYS A 37 10.67 6.25 12.11
CA LYS A 37 10.09 7.55 12.46
C LYS A 37 9.90 8.43 11.22
N THR A 38 10.93 8.55 10.40
CA THR A 38 10.90 9.36 9.17
C THR A 38 9.86 8.83 8.19
N ALA A 39 9.83 7.52 7.97
CA ALA A 39 8.88 6.90 7.06
C ALA A 39 7.43 7.11 7.52
N VAL A 40 7.12 6.81 8.78
CA VAL A 40 5.77 6.98 9.33
C VAL A 40 5.32 8.44 9.31
N THR A 41 6.17 9.38 9.74
CA THR A 41 5.85 10.81 9.70
C THR A 41 5.62 11.28 8.26
N GLY A 42 6.45 10.85 7.31
CA GLY A 42 6.28 11.16 5.90
C GLY A 42 4.95 10.69 5.34
N TYR A 43 4.57 9.44 5.62
CA TYR A 43 3.27 8.89 5.21
C TYR A 43 2.10 9.61 5.88
N ALA A 44 2.18 9.92 7.17
CA ALA A 44 1.14 10.64 7.89
C ALA A 44 0.92 12.05 7.30
N ALA A 45 2.02 12.79 7.07
CA ALA A 45 1.97 14.12 6.47
C ALA A 45 1.42 14.09 5.04
N ALA A 46 1.89 13.14 4.21
CA ALA A 46 1.38 12.95 2.86
C ALA A 46 -0.11 12.60 2.85
N THR A 47 -0.55 11.72 3.75
CA THR A 47 -1.97 11.34 3.91
C THR A 47 -2.83 12.57 4.21
N ALA A 48 -2.45 13.37 5.21
CA ALA A 48 -3.18 14.58 5.57
C ALA A 48 -3.25 15.59 4.41
N ALA A 49 -2.12 15.86 3.76
CA ALA A 49 -2.03 16.79 2.64
C ALA A 49 -2.88 16.34 1.44
N LEU A 50 -2.81 15.05 1.07
CA LEU A 50 -3.54 14.50 -0.07
C LEU A 50 -5.05 14.42 0.20
N TYR A 51 -5.45 14.06 1.43
CA TYR A 51 -6.84 14.06 1.83
C TYR A 51 -7.45 15.46 1.76
N HIS A 52 -6.74 16.46 2.29
CA HIS A 52 -7.17 17.85 2.23
C HIS A 52 -7.23 18.36 0.78
N ALA A 53 -6.21 18.07 -0.03
CA ALA A 53 -6.17 18.47 -1.44
C ALA A 53 -7.33 17.85 -2.25
N ALA A 54 -7.67 16.58 -2.01
CA ALA A 54 -8.79 15.92 -2.67
C ALA A 54 -10.16 16.52 -2.28
N GLY A 55 -10.27 17.15 -1.12
CA GLY A 55 -11.47 17.88 -0.69
C GLY A 55 -11.64 19.26 -1.34
N HIS A 56 -10.55 19.91 -1.73
CA HIS A 56 -10.56 21.35 -2.05
C HIS A 56 -10.14 21.70 -3.49
N VAL A 57 -9.38 20.84 -4.17
CA VAL A 57 -8.91 21.13 -5.54
C VAL A 57 -10.04 20.94 -6.56
N PRO A 58 -10.40 21.96 -7.36
CA PRO A 58 -11.48 21.86 -8.34
C PRO A 58 -11.22 20.76 -9.38
N PRO A 59 -12.28 20.07 -9.88
CA PRO A 59 -12.14 19.02 -10.88
C PRO A 59 -11.34 19.45 -12.12
N SER A 60 -11.60 20.67 -12.62
CA SER A 60 -10.96 21.26 -13.80
C SER A 60 -9.43 21.36 -13.74
N ARG A 61 -8.84 21.40 -12.54
CA ARG A 61 -7.38 21.54 -12.34
C ARG A 61 -6.71 20.27 -11.79
N GLY A 62 -7.48 19.26 -11.41
CA GLY A 62 -6.99 18.12 -10.63
C GLY A 62 -6.91 16.78 -11.36
N HIS A 63 -7.55 16.62 -12.52
CA HIS A 63 -7.75 15.28 -13.12
C HIS A 63 -6.45 14.51 -13.35
N ARG A 64 -5.39 15.14 -13.87
CA ARG A 64 -4.09 14.48 -14.07
C ARG A 64 -3.45 14.07 -12.75
N ARG A 65 -3.37 14.98 -11.78
CA ARG A 65 -2.68 14.74 -10.49
C ARG A 65 -3.35 13.62 -9.71
N PHE A 66 -4.68 13.64 -9.64
CA PHE A 66 -5.42 12.60 -8.93
C PHE A 66 -5.53 11.30 -9.71
N ALA A 67 -5.47 11.32 -11.05
CA ALA A 67 -5.29 10.08 -11.82
C ALA A 67 -3.95 9.40 -11.50
N VAL A 68 -2.85 10.16 -11.45
CA VAL A 68 -1.55 9.64 -11.02
C VAL A 68 -1.61 9.10 -9.58
N LEU A 69 -2.22 9.85 -8.66
CA LEU A 69 -2.35 9.40 -7.27
C LEU A 69 -3.15 8.09 -7.15
N ASN A 70 -4.32 8.00 -7.78
CA ASN A 70 -5.11 6.78 -7.78
C ASN A 70 -4.38 5.62 -8.48
N ALA A 71 -3.55 5.90 -9.49
CA ALA A 71 -2.69 4.90 -10.11
C ALA A 71 -1.59 4.39 -9.18
N LEU A 72 -1.02 5.25 -8.31
CA LEU A 72 -0.09 4.80 -7.27
C LEU A 72 -0.79 3.84 -6.29
N PHE A 73 -2.03 4.15 -5.89
CA PHE A 73 -2.83 3.28 -5.01
C PHE A 73 -3.14 1.94 -5.69
N ALA A 74 -3.59 1.98 -6.94
CA ALA A 74 -3.82 0.76 -7.74
C ALA A 74 -2.53 -0.06 -7.90
N SER A 75 -1.40 0.60 -8.16
CA SER A 75 -0.12 -0.07 -8.33
C SER A 75 0.33 -0.80 -7.07
N ALA A 76 0.10 -0.22 -5.89
CA ALA A 76 0.35 -0.90 -4.62
C ALA A 76 -0.52 -2.15 -4.49
N VAL A 77 -1.83 -2.06 -4.72
CA VAL A 77 -2.72 -3.24 -4.66
C VAL A 77 -2.29 -4.33 -5.64
N ILE A 78 -1.98 -3.96 -6.88
CA ILE A 78 -1.54 -4.89 -7.92
C ILE A 78 -0.20 -5.54 -7.51
N SER A 79 0.76 -4.77 -6.99
CA SER A 79 2.05 -5.33 -6.57
C SER A 79 1.86 -6.34 -5.45
N HIS A 80 0.98 -6.09 -4.48
CA HIS A 80 0.68 -7.05 -3.42
C HIS A 80 0.19 -8.40 -3.98
N PHE A 81 -0.84 -8.38 -4.83
CA PHE A 81 -1.39 -9.61 -5.42
C PHE A 81 -0.48 -10.28 -6.46
N THR A 82 0.58 -9.60 -6.92
CA THR A 82 1.50 -10.16 -7.93
C THR A 82 2.88 -10.50 -7.38
N SER A 83 3.24 -10.03 -6.18
CA SER A 83 4.50 -10.34 -5.50
C SER A 83 4.36 -11.43 -4.45
N TRP A 84 3.18 -11.63 -3.87
CA TRP A 84 2.99 -12.54 -2.73
C TRP A 84 2.19 -13.80 -3.07
N PRO A 85 2.45 -14.93 -2.38
CA PRO A 85 1.65 -16.13 -2.50
C PRO A 85 0.17 -15.88 -2.25
N ARG A 86 -0.66 -16.44 -3.12
CA ARG A 86 -2.10 -16.25 -3.10
C ARG A 86 -2.86 -17.49 -3.51
N THR A 87 -4.06 -17.60 -2.98
CA THR A 87 -5.11 -18.50 -3.44
C THR A 87 -6.24 -17.68 -4.08
N THR A 88 -7.34 -18.35 -4.41
CA THR A 88 -8.58 -17.72 -4.84
C THR A 88 -9.66 -17.96 -3.79
N ARG A 89 -10.36 -16.90 -3.37
CA ARG A 89 -11.50 -16.98 -2.45
C ARG A 89 -12.66 -16.19 -3.03
N ALA A 90 -13.82 -16.83 -3.20
CA ALA A 90 -14.98 -16.24 -3.86
C ALA A 90 -14.66 -15.58 -5.23
N GLY A 91 -13.77 -16.20 -6.00
CA GLY A 91 -13.34 -15.70 -7.32
C GLY A 91 -12.34 -14.55 -7.31
N LEU A 92 -11.94 -14.06 -6.12
CA LEU A 92 -10.98 -12.97 -5.97
C LEU A 92 -9.61 -13.49 -5.49
N PRO A 93 -8.51 -12.80 -5.87
CA PRO A 93 -7.19 -13.13 -5.35
C PRO A 93 -7.17 -12.93 -3.84
N TRP A 94 -6.62 -13.91 -3.11
CA TRP A 94 -6.56 -13.88 -1.66
C TRP A 94 -5.16 -14.25 -1.19
N LEU A 95 -4.45 -13.31 -0.59
CA LEU A 95 -3.09 -13.53 -0.08
C LEU A 95 -3.11 -14.56 1.04
N THR A 96 -2.19 -15.52 0.99
CA THR A 96 -1.95 -16.49 2.07
C THR A 96 -0.86 -16.01 3.02
N GLU A 97 0.05 -15.19 2.51
CA GLU A 97 1.02 -14.43 3.28
C GLU A 97 1.34 -13.10 2.59
N CYS A 98 1.85 -12.13 3.34
CA CYS A 98 2.33 -10.87 2.80
C CYS A 98 3.28 -10.18 3.77
N GLU A 99 4.55 -9.96 3.38
CA GLU A 99 5.51 -9.19 4.18
C GLU A 99 5.63 -9.68 5.65
N GLY A 100 5.43 -10.98 5.91
CA GLY A 100 5.44 -11.53 7.29
C GLY A 100 4.09 -11.47 8.01
N LEU A 101 3.04 -10.92 7.39
CA LEU A 101 1.65 -11.20 7.74
C LEU A 101 1.29 -12.61 7.29
N THR A 102 0.84 -13.44 8.25
CA THR A 102 0.39 -14.81 8.04
C THR A 102 -0.69 -15.16 9.07
N GLY A 103 -1.41 -16.26 8.88
CA GLY A 103 -2.42 -16.72 9.83
C GLY A 103 -3.58 -15.73 9.97
N GLU A 104 -4.07 -15.52 11.19
CA GLU A 104 -5.31 -14.75 11.44
C GLU A 104 -5.26 -13.29 10.97
N VAL A 105 -4.07 -12.68 10.87
CA VAL A 105 -3.94 -11.29 10.42
C VAL A 105 -4.04 -11.13 8.89
N ILE A 106 -3.88 -12.20 8.11
CA ILE A 106 -3.96 -12.09 6.64
C ILE A 106 -5.40 -11.85 6.17
N GLY A 107 -6.40 -12.32 6.92
CA GLY A 107 -7.81 -12.15 6.58
C GLY A 107 -8.24 -10.70 6.54
N PRO A 108 -8.14 -9.96 7.66
CA PRO A 108 -8.43 -8.52 7.70
C PRO A 108 -7.60 -7.71 6.71
N TYR A 109 -6.34 -8.10 6.49
CA TYR A 109 -5.47 -7.44 5.53
C TYR A 109 -5.97 -7.57 4.07
N ASN A 110 -6.45 -8.76 3.67
CA ASN A 110 -7.08 -8.92 2.35
C ASN A 110 -8.32 -8.04 2.19
N LEU A 111 -9.13 -7.87 3.24
CA LEU A 111 -10.29 -6.97 3.20
C LEU A 111 -9.85 -5.51 2.97
N LEU A 112 -8.76 -5.07 3.63
CA LEU A 112 -8.18 -3.74 3.38
C LEU A 112 -7.67 -3.59 1.95
N LEU A 113 -7.01 -4.61 1.39
CA LEU A 113 -6.54 -4.58 0.00
C LEU A 113 -7.70 -4.55 -1.00
N HIS A 114 -8.77 -5.31 -0.78
CA HIS A 114 -9.96 -5.27 -1.64
C HIS A 114 -10.71 -3.94 -1.52
N GLY A 115 -10.83 -3.37 -0.32
CA GLY A 115 -11.36 -2.03 -0.12
C GLY A 115 -10.53 -0.97 -0.84
N SER A 116 -9.19 -1.08 -0.78
CA SER A 116 -8.24 -0.23 -1.51
C SER A 116 -8.41 -0.37 -3.03
N ALA A 117 -8.62 -1.60 -3.52
CA ALA A 117 -8.90 -1.86 -4.93
C ALA A 117 -10.19 -1.17 -5.39
N GLY A 118 -11.27 -1.29 -4.61
CA GLY A 118 -12.54 -0.63 -4.88
C GLY A 118 -12.40 0.89 -4.92
N ALA A 119 -11.66 1.47 -3.96
CA ALA A 119 -11.39 2.90 -3.93
C ALA A 119 -10.59 3.36 -5.15
N ALA A 120 -9.58 2.59 -5.57
CA ALA A 120 -8.78 2.91 -6.76
C ALA A 120 -9.62 2.85 -8.04
N VAL A 121 -10.50 1.85 -8.20
CA VAL A 121 -11.44 1.75 -9.33
C VAL A 121 -12.39 2.95 -9.34
N GLY A 122 -12.98 3.31 -8.20
CA GLY A 122 -13.80 4.52 -8.08
C GLY A 122 -13.01 5.79 -8.44
N GLY A 123 -11.74 5.85 -8.05
CA GLY A 123 -10.81 6.93 -8.37
C GLY A 123 -10.54 7.07 -9.87
N VAL A 124 -10.48 5.97 -10.61
CA VAL A 124 -10.40 5.98 -12.09
C VAL A 124 -11.64 6.62 -12.69
N VAL A 125 -12.83 6.20 -12.26
CA VAL A 125 -14.11 6.75 -12.76
C VAL A 125 -14.19 8.25 -12.47
N GLU A 126 -13.86 8.66 -11.25
CA GLU A 126 -13.81 10.05 -10.80
C GLU A 126 -12.78 10.90 -11.58
N ASN A 127 -11.70 10.28 -12.06
CA ASN A 127 -10.61 10.94 -12.76
C ASN A 127 -10.46 10.51 -14.22
N ARG A 128 -11.55 10.10 -14.89
CA ARG A 128 -11.54 9.52 -16.24
C ARG A 128 -10.76 10.34 -17.29
N ARG A 129 -10.77 11.67 -17.18
CA ARG A 129 -10.05 12.57 -18.10
C ARG A 129 -8.51 12.46 -17.97
N GLY A 130 -8.01 11.90 -16.87
CA GLY A 130 -6.60 11.61 -16.64
C GLY A 130 -6.20 10.17 -16.98
N TRP A 131 -7.06 9.39 -17.66
CA TRP A 131 -6.82 7.96 -17.94
C TRP A 131 -5.43 7.63 -18.54
N PRO A 132 -4.89 8.37 -19.53
CA PRO A 132 -3.55 8.09 -20.04
C PRO A 132 -2.45 8.17 -18.98
N TRP A 133 -2.60 9.08 -18.01
CA TRP A 133 -1.69 9.21 -16.87
C TRP A 133 -1.87 8.08 -15.89
N PHE A 134 -3.11 7.64 -15.65
CA PHE A 134 -3.36 6.48 -14.80
C PHE A 134 -2.66 5.22 -15.36
N VAL A 135 -2.91 4.90 -16.64
CA VAL A 135 -2.35 3.71 -17.29
C VAL A 135 -0.82 3.77 -17.33
N THR A 136 -0.26 4.91 -17.75
CA THR A 136 1.20 5.09 -17.79
C THR A 136 1.82 4.91 -16.40
N THR A 137 1.20 5.49 -15.35
CA THR A 137 1.69 5.32 -13.99
C THR A 137 1.62 3.86 -13.55
N VAL A 138 0.52 3.14 -13.78
CA VAL A 138 0.43 1.70 -13.43
C VAL A 138 1.49 0.88 -14.17
N ALA A 139 1.65 1.10 -15.48
CA ALA A 139 2.58 0.37 -16.32
C ALA A 139 4.04 0.55 -15.87
N VAL A 140 4.40 1.73 -15.36
CA VAL A 140 5.75 2.02 -14.86
C VAL A 140 5.94 1.58 -13.41
N VAL A 141 4.97 1.88 -12.54
CA VAL A 141 5.14 1.73 -11.08
C VAL A 141 4.99 0.28 -10.64
N VAL A 142 4.09 -0.51 -11.23
CA VAL A 142 3.93 -1.92 -10.83
C VAL A 142 5.23 -2.72 -10.99
N PRO A 143 5.93 -2.71 -12.14
CA PRO A 143 7.21 -3.41 -12.27
C PRO A 143 8.29 -2.92 -11.29
N LEU A 144 8.33 -1.62 -11.01
CA LEU A 144 9.27 -1.03 -10.06
C LEU A 144 8.98 -1.51 -8.63
N LEU A 145 7.72 -1.48 -8.21
CA LEU A 145 7.29 -1.98 -6.90
C LEU A 145 7.62 -3.46 -6.76
N ARG A 146 7.26 -4.30 -7.74
CA ARG A 146 7.58 -5.74 -7.70
C ARG A 146 9.07 -6.01 -7.51
N ARG A 147 9.94 -5.26 -8.20
CA ARG A 147 11.41 -5.39 -8.05
C ARG A 147 11.92 -4.92 -6.69
N GLU A 148 11.32 -3.87 -6.12
CA GLU A 148 11.76 -3.33 -4.83
C GLU A 148 11.14 -4.06 -3.63
N THR A 149 9.97 -4.69 -3.76
CA THR A 149 9.28 -5.44 -2.68
C THR A 149 10.22 -6.49 -2.09
N ASP A 150 10.81 -7.35 -2.91
CA ASP A 150 11.71 -8.40 -2.42
C ASP A 150 12.92 -7.80 -1.70
N ARG A 151 13.53 -6.76 -2.28
CA ARG A 151 14.72 -6.11 -1.71
C ARG A 151 14.42 -5.41 -0.40
N GLU A 152 13.28 -4.73 -0.33
CA GLU A 152 12.83 -4.05 0.88
C GLU A 152 12.52 -5.06 1.97
N PHE A 153 11.80 -6.13 1.64
CA PHE A 153 11.47 -7.20 2.57
C PHE A 153 12.74 -7.84 3.16
N GLN A 154 13.74 -8.16 2.32
CA GLN A 154 15.02 -8.69 2.81
C GLN A 154 15.77 -7.71 3.71
N ARG A 155 15.79 -6.41 3.37
CA ARG A 155 16.38 -5.39 4.25
C ARG A 155 15.67 -5.32 5.60
N LEU A 156 14.35 -5.36 5.59
CA LEU A 156 13.53 -5.31 6.80
C LEU A 156 13.70 -6.57 7.66
N LEU A 157 13.80 -7.77 7.07
CA LEU A 157 14.14 -8.99 7.80
C LEU A 157 15.51 -8.88 8.47
N ALA A 158 16.53 -8.46 7.72
CA ALA A 158 17.88 -8.28 8.26
C ALA A 158 17.93 -7.24 9.38
N GLN A 159 17.16 -6.15 9.25
CA GLN A 159 17.02 -5.14 10.29
C GLN A 159 16.29 -5.69 11.53
N ALA A 160 15.24 -6.48 11.33
CA ALA A 160 14.48 -7.09 12.42
C ALA A 160 15.29 -8.13 13.21
N ALA A 161 16.17 -8.88 12.53
CA ALA A 161 17.12 -9.79 13.16
C ALA A 161 18.11 -9.05 14.07
N ARG A 162 18.67 -7.92 13.60
CA ARG A 162 19.66 -7.13 14.37
C ARG A 162 19.04 -6.27 15.46
N THR A 163 17.84 -5.76 15.24
CA THR A 163 17.21 -4.77 16.13
C THR A 163 15.71 -5.02 16.19
N PRO A 164 15.28 -6.07 16.92
CA PRO A 164 13.87 -6.37 17.09
C PRO A 164 13.18 -5.28 17.91
N ARG A 165 12.03 -4.85 17.43
CA ARG A 165 11.17 -3.81 18.02
C ARG A 165 9.71 -4.19 17.79
N TRP A 166 8.80 -3.51 18.48
CA TRP A 166 7.37 -3.80 18.35
C TRP A 166 6.85 -3.66 16.90
N TRP A 167 7.40 -2.73 16.12
CA TRP A 167 6.99 -2.40 14.76
C TRP A 167 7.51 -3.38 13.70
N ASN A 168 8.48 -4.25 14.01
CA ASN A 168 8.99 -5.31 13.13
C ASN A 168 8.96 -6.69 13.80
N ARG A 169 8.17 -6.87 14.86
CA ARG A 169 8.17 -8.10 15.67
C ARG A 169 7.84 -9.36 14.86
N ARG A 170 6.94 -9.28 13.86
CA ARG A 170 6.61 -10.43 13.00
C ARG A 170 7.76 -10.78 12.05
N LEU A 171 8.45 -9.76 11.56
CA LEU A 171 9.65 -9.95 10.76
C LEU A 171 10.77 -10.57 11.57
N ALA A 172 10.93 -10.17 12.82
CA ALA A 172 11.89 -10.78 13.73
C ALA A 172 11.55 -12.26 13.95
N SER A 173 10.29 -12.61 14.25
CA SER A 173 9.89 -14.03 14.38
C SER A 173 10.19 -14.85 13.13
N ARG A 174 9.96 -14.28 11.93
CA ARG A 174 10.24 -14.95 10.66
C ARG A 174 11.74 -15.09 10.37
N ALA A 175 12.55 -14.09 10.74
CA ALA A 175 14.00 -14.15 10.55
C ALA A 175 14.68 -15.21 11.44
N HIS A 176 14.06 -15.57 12.57
CA HIS A 176 14.56 -16.60 13.48
C HIS A 176 13.87 -17.97 13.30
N ALA A 177 12.91 -18.10 12.39
CA ALA A 177 12.28 -19.37 12.11
C ALA A 177 13.28 -20.29 11.39
N PRO A 178 13.45 -21.55 11.83
CA PRO A 178 14.30 -22.50 11.12
C PRO A 178 13.76 -22.71 9.70
N VAL A 179 14.67 -22.79 8.73
CA VAL A 179 14.33 -23.15 7.35
C VAL A 179 13.85 -24.61 7.38
N THR A 180 12.54 -24.81 7.27
CA THR A 180 11.91 -26.12 7.08
C THR A 180 11.83 -26.45 5.61
#